data_AF-A0A4Q6B4P1-F1
#
_entry.id   AF-A0A4Q6B4P1-F1
#
_cell.length_a   1.000
_cell.length_b   1.000
_cell.length_c   1.000
_cell.angle_alpha   90.00
_cell.angle_beta   90.00
_cell.angle_gamma   90.00
#
_symmetry.space_group_name_H-M   'P 1'
#
loop_
_entity.id
_entity.type
_entity.pdbx_description
1 polymer ?
#
loop_
_entity_poly.entity_id
_entity_poly.type
_entity_poly.pdbx_seq_one_letter_code
_entity_poly.pdbx_strand_id
1 'polypeptide(L)'
;MAHQPIKLAEPQTAYSVFEDNQVLTAEQLNSIGHYFDYQDRLTRTTLLGVGIVCGLEVQVGREAIIVSRGAGITTDGDLLHLPETRTFNALLPFDDRDAQYPLFADLVSSQRLFQLVGADNTESNRIPVSQAFGANT
;
A
#
# COMPACT_ATOMS: atom_id res chain seq x y z
N MET A 1 -3.26 -19.59 -11.91
CA MET A 1 -2.50 -18.40 -12.35
C MET A 1 -2.45 -17.43 -11.18
N ALA A 2 -1.33 -16.75 -10.98
CA ALA A 2 -1.23 -15.74 -9.93
C ALA A 2 -2.13 -14.55 -10.28
N HIS A 3 -2.81 -13.98 -9.29
CA HIS A 3 -3.60 -12.76 -9.46
C HIS A 3 -2.61 -11.59 -9.66
N GLN A 4 -2.57 -11.03 -10.86
CA GLN A 4 -1.75 -9.86 -11.15
C GLN A 4 -2.60 -8.61 -10.94
N PRO A 5 -2.21 -7.70 -10.02
CA PRO A 5 -2.97 -6.49 -9.75
C PRO A 5 -2.92 -5.56 -10.97
N ILE A 6 -4.06 -4.93 -11.27
CA ILE A 6 -4.19 -3.98 -12.38
C ILE A 6 -3.50 -2.67 -12.00
N LYS A 7 -2.82 -2.08 -12.97
CA LYS A 7 -2.15 -0.78 -12.83
C LYS A 7 -2.92 0.29 -13.57
N LEU A 8 -3.02 1.48 -13.00
CA LEU A 8 -3.66 2.63 -13.64
C LEU A 8 -2.93 3.06 -14.92
N ALA A 9 -1.62 2.79 -15.01
CA ALA A 9 -0.82 3.02 -16.20
C ALA A 9 -1.24 2.13 -17.40
N GLU A 10 -2.02 1.06 -17.17
CA GLU A 10 -2.46 0.09 -18.18
C GLU A 10 -3.99 0.18 -18.36
N PRO A 11 -4.48 0.94 -19.36
CA PRO A 11 -5.91 1.20 -19.51
C PRO A 11 -6.77 -0.06 -19.71
N GLN A 12 -7.82 -0.21 -18.90
CA GLN A 12 -8.86 -1.23 -19.10
C GLN A 12 -10.11 -0.57 -19.69
N THR A 13 -10.18 -0.47 -21.02
CA THR A 13 -11.24 0.28 -21.73
C THR A 13 -12.37 -0.60 -22.25
N ALA A 14 -12.27 -1.93 -22.13
CA ALA A 14 -13.24 -2.88 -22.64
C ALA A 14 -13.58 -3.94 -21.59
N TYR A 15 -14.78 -4.49 -21.70
CA TYR A 15 -15.28 -5.58 -20.89
C TYR A 15 -16.20 -6.47 -21.75
N SER A 16 -16.42 -7.70 -21.30
CA SER A 16 -17.28 -8.65 -22.02
C SER A 16 -18.76 -8.30 -21.86
N VAL A 17 -19.49 -8.28 -22.98
CA VAL A 17 -20.96 -8.20 -23.00
C VAL A 17 -21.52 -9.61 -23.20
N PHE A 18 -22.61 -9.90 -22.51
CA PHE A 18 -23.13 -11.24 -22.33
C PHE A 18 -24.33 -11.51 -23.23
N GLU A 19 -24.29 -12.64 -23.94
CA GLU A 19 -25.36 -13.13 -24.82
C GLU A 19 -26.14 -14.30 -24.19
N ASP A 20 -27.37 -14.50 -24.67
CA ASP A 20 -28.24 -15.59 -24.21
C ASP A 20 -27.63 -16.97 -24.50
N ASN A 21 -27.77 -17.89 -23.54
CA ASN A 21 -27.28 -19.27 -23.58
C ASN A 21 -25.74 -19.43 -23.74
N GLN A 22 -24.96 -18.37 -23.57
CA GLN A 22 -23.51 -18.48 -23.60
C GLN A 22 -22.98 -19.26 -22.37
N VAL A 23 -21.81 -19.88 -22.54
CA VAL A 23 -21.04 -20.44 -21.43
C VAL A 23 -20.04 -19.41 -20.95
N LEU A 24 -20.07 -19.08 -19.65
CA LEU A 24 -19.20 -18.08 -19.05
C LEU A 24 -17.78 -18.60 -18.86
N THR A 25 -16.80 -17.79 -19.24
CA THR A 25 -15.38 -18.06 -18.99
C THR A 25 -14.83 -17.18 -17.88
N ALA A 26 -13.76 -17.65 -17.23
CA ALA A 26 -13.05 -16.86 -16.22
C ALA A 26 -12.52 -15.54 -16.79
N GLU A 27 -12.07 -15.53 -18.05
CA GLU A 27 -11.61 -14.33 -18.74
C GLU A 27 -12.72 -13.28 -18.88
N GLN A 28 -13.92 -13.70 -19.27
CA GLN A 28 -15.05 -12.79 -19.39
C GLN A 28 -15.43 -12.15 -18.05
N LEU A 29 -15.49 -12.96 -16.99
CA LEU A 29 -15.80 -12.48 -15.65
C LEU A 29 -14.72 -11.53 -15.12
N ASN A 30 -13.44 -11.89 -15.30
CA ASN A 30 -12.32 -11.06 -14.88
C ASN A 30 -12.30 -9.73 -15.63
N SER A 31 -12.62 -9.71 -16.94
CA SER A 31 -12.66 -8.47 -17.73
C SER A 31 -13.58 -7.40 -17.15
N ILE A 32 -14.72 -7.82 -16.56
CA ILE A 32 -15.68 -6.91 -15.93
C ILE A 32 -15.10 -6.34 -14.64
N GLY A 33 -14.55 -7.21 -13.79
CA GLY A 33 -13.89 -6.76 -12.55
C GLY A 33 -12.73 -5.81 -12.84
N HIS A 34 -11.95 -6.10 -13.89
CA HIS A 34 -10.82 -5.27 -14.28
C HIS A 34 -11.25 -3.89 -14.78
N TYR A 35 -12.28 -3.85 -15.61
CA TYR A 35 -12.84 -2.60 -16.11
C TYR A 35 -13.36 -1.72 -14.98
N PHE A 36 -14.13 -2.26 -14.04
CA PHE A 36 -14.66 -1.48 -12.92
C PHE A 36 -13.57 -0.99 -11.97
N ASP A 37 -12.60 -1.84 -11.60
CA ASP A 37 -11.48 -1.40 -10.75
C ASP A 37 -10.68 -0.26 -11.42
N TYR A 38 -10.46 -0.35 -12.73
CA TYR A 38 -9.82 0.72 -13.49
C TYR A 38 -10.63 2.02 -13.50
N GLN A 39 -11.93 1.97 -13.76
CA GLN A 39 -12.79 3.16 -13.76
C GLN A 39 -12.86 3.82 -12.38
N ASP A 40 -12.90 3.03 -11.31
CA ASP A 40 -12.88 3.52 -9.93
C ASP A 40 -11.54 4.21 -9.60
N ARG A 41 -10.41 3.58 -9.96
CA ARG A 41 -9.07 4.17 -9.80
C ARG A 41 -8.94 5.47 -10.60
N LEU A 42 -9.37 5.47 -11.86
CA LEU A 42 -9.34 6.64 -12.74
C LEU A 42 -10.16 7.80 -12.17
N THR A 43 -11.35 7.51 -11.67
CA THR A 43 -12.23 8.50 -11.02
C THR A 43 -11.54 9.09 -9.79
N ARG A 44 -10.96 8.26 -8.91
CA ARG A 44 -10.23 8.73 -7.72
C ARG A 44 -9.05 9.63 -8.10
N THR A 45 -8.19 9.18 -9.01
CA THR A 45 -6.97 9.92 -9.35
C THR A 45 -7.23 11.19 -10.16
N THR A 46 -8.27 11.20 -11.01
CA THR A 46 -8.54 12.32 -11.94
C THR A 46 -9.51 13.35 -11.38
N LEU A 47 -10.56 12.93 -10.66
CA LEU A 47 -11.63 13.83 -10.22
C LEU A 47 -11.56 14.19 -8.73
N LEU A 48 -11.07 13.28 -7.88
CA LEU A 48 -10.94 13.53 -6.44
C LEU A 48 -9.55 14.06 -6.08
N GLY A 49 -8.52 13.49 -6.73
CA GLY A 49 -7.12 13.79 -6.48
C GLY A 49 -6.43 12.70 -5.66
N VAL A 50 -5.10 12.79 -5.60
CA VAL A 50 -4.22 11.82 -4.94
C VAL A 50 -3.49 12.46 -3.76
N GLY A 51 -3.07 11.66 -2.80
CA GLY A 51 -2.37 12.10 -1.58
C GLY A 51 -3.08 11.69 -0.29
N ILE A 52 -2.64 12.26 0.83
CA ILE A 52 -3.27 12.05 2.13
C ILE A 52 -4.54 12.91 2.20
N VAL A 53 -5.69 12.27 2.41
CA VAL A 53 -6.99 12.95 2.48
C VAL A 53 -7.25 13.42 3.91
N CYS A 54 -7.01 12.56 4.89
CA CYS A 54 -7.13 12.89 6.31
C CYS A 54 -6.27 11.94 7.16
N GLY A 55 -5.81 12.41 8.32
CA GLY A 55 -5.04 11.60 9.24
C GLY A 55 -3.73 11.08 8.63
N LEU A 56 -3.38 9.81 8.91
CA LEU A 56 -2.09 9.21 8.52
C LEU A 56 -0.88 10.06 8.98
N GLU A 57 -1.06 10.82 10.06
CA GLU A 57 -0.04 11.67 10.62
C GLU A 57 0.93 10.80 11.41
N VAL A 58 2.23 10.99 11.15
CA VAL A 58 3.29 10.24 11.80
C VAL A 58 3.86 11.06 12.96
N GLN A 59 3.82 10.48 14.15
CA GLN A 59 4.48 11.02 15.33
C GLN A 59 5.61 10.07 15.74
N VAL A 60 6.84 10.59 15.78
CA VAL A 60 8.02 9.82 16.17
C VAL A 60 8.35 10.17 17.62
N GLY A 61 8.13 9.21 18.52
CA GLY A 61 8.53 9.30 19.92
C GLY A 61 9.82 8.53 20.19
N ARG A 62 10.31 8.63 21.43
CA ARG A 62 11.52 7.92 21.86
C ARG A 62 11.31 6.40 21.91
N GLU A 63 10.13 5.94 22.29
CA GLU A 63 9.87 4.51 22.50
C GLU A 63 8.95 3.90 21.45
N ALA A 64 8.25 4.73 20.68
CA ALA A 64 7.29 4.29 19.69
C ALA A 64 7.08 5.31 18.58
N ILE A 65 6.68 4.81 17.42
CA ILE A 65 6.15 5.59 16.29
C ILE A 65 4.63 5.40 16.28
N ILE A 66 3.88 6.50 16.19
CA ILE A 66 2.42 6.48 16.14
C ILE A 66 1.98 6.98 14.77
N VAL A 67 1.06 6.25 14.15
CA VAL A 67 0.41 6.67 12.90
C VAL A 67 -1.07 6.85 13.17
N SER A 68 -1.59 8.07 12.97
CA SER A 68 -3.00 8.37 13.24
C SER A 68 -3.93 7.69 12.24
N ARG A 69 -5.14 7.32 12.69
CA ARG A 69 -6.20 6.84 11.78
C ARG A 69 -6.44 7.84 10.66
N GLY A 70 -6.72 7.35 9.46
CA GLY A 70 -6.85 8.21 8.30
C GLY A 70 -6.98 7.46 6.99
N ALA A 71 -7.02 8.22 5.91
CA ALA A 71 -7.09 7.70 4.57
C ALA A 71 -6.25 8.53 3.59
N GLY A 72 -5.76 7.86 2.54
CA GLY A 72 -5.04 8.45 1.44
C GLY A 72 -5.25 7.67 0.15
N ILE A 73 -4.95 8.30 -0.98
CA ILE A 73 -5.07 7.73 -2.31
C ILE A 73 -3.70 7.76 -2.98
N THR A 74 -3.24 6.62 -3.49
CA THR A 74 -1.96 6.54 -4.23
C THR A 74 -2.11 7.12 -5.63
N THR A 75 -0.99 7.39 -6.31
CA THR A 75 -0.99 7.78 -7.73
C THR A 75 -1.53 6.69 -8.66
N ASP A 76 -1.61 5.44 -8.20
CA ASP A 76 -2.21 4.30 -8.92
C ASP A 76 -3.71 4.12 -8.59
N GLY A 77 -4.27 5.00 -7.76
CA GLY A 77 -5.67 5.00 -7.35
C GLY A 77 -6.00 3.99 -6.25
N ASP A 78 -5.02 3.40 -5.57
CA ASP A 78 -5.25 2.55 -4.40
C ASP A 78 -5.70 3.38 -3.21
N LEU A 79 -6.69 2.87 -2.47
CA LEU A 79 -7.11 3.46 -1.20
C LEU A 79 -6.27 2.90 -0.06
N LEU A 80 -5.49 3.76 0.58
CA LEU A 80 -4.85 3.48 1.85
C LEU A 80 -5.82 3.91 2.97
N HIS A 81 -6.25 2.97 3.81
CA HIS A 81 -7.16 3.28 4.90
C HIS A 81 -6.67 2.62 6.19
N LEU A 82 -6.43 3.45 7.20
CA LEU A 82 -6.08 3.03 8.55
C LEU A 82 -7.26 3.38 9.49
N PRO A 83 -8.08 2.39 9.90
CA PRO A 83 -9.30 2.66 10.64
C PRO A 83 -9.04 3.17 12.07
N GLU A 84 -7.89 2.81 12.65
CA GLU A 84 -7.52 3.12 14.03
C GLU A 84 -6.07 3.56 14.11
N THR A 85 -5.78 4.48 15.04
CA THR A 85 -4.41 4.92 15.32
C THR A 85 -3.57 3.73 15.76
N ARG A 86 -2.44 3.51 15.09
CA ARG A 86 -1.51 2.40 15.40
C ARG A 86 -0.27 2.92 16.10
N THR A 87 0.18 2.17 17.10
CA THR A 87 1.44 2.42 17.80
C THR A 87 2.40 1.28 17.51
N PHE A 88 3.60 1.62 17.07
CA PHE A 88 4.67 0.69 16.68
C PHE A 88 5.85 0.91 17.62
N ASN A 89 6.26 -0.12 18.35
CA ASN A 89 7.31 -0.03 19.37
C ASN A 89 8.63 -0.69 18.93
N ALA A 90 8.62 -1.37 17.77
CA ALA A 90 9.81 -1.97 17.20
C ALA A 90 9.85 -1.85 15.67
N LEU A 91 11.04 -2.08 15.14
CA LEU A 91 11.39 -2.02 13.73
C LEU A 91 11.97 -3.36 13.28
N LEU A 92 11.70 -3.74 12.04
CA LEU A 92 12.40 -4.81 11.34
C LEU A 92 13.16 -4.23 10.16
N PRO A 93 14.38 -4.70 9.84
CA PRO A 93 15.02 -4.37 8.57
C PRO A 93 14.08 -4.72 7.41
N PHE A 94 13.80 -3.74 6.55
CA PHE A 94 12.93 -3.96 5.41
C PHE A 94 13.75 -4.42 4.21
N ASP A 95 13.27 -5.46 3.54
CA ASP A 95 13.86 -6.02 2.33
C ASP A 95 12.78 -6.09 1.24
N ASP A 96 12.99 -5.35 0.16
CA ASP A 96 12.00 -5.15 -0.90
C ASP A 96 12.06 -6.26 -1.96
N ARG A 97 11.87 -7.50 -1.51
CA ARG A 97 11.95 -8.68 -2.40
C ARG A 97 10.76 -8.81 -3.32
N ASP A 98 9.58 -8.50 -2.78
CA ASP A 98 8.29 -8.78 -3.43
C ASP A 98 7.83 -7.61 -4.31
N ALA A 99 7.90 -6.38 -3.81
CA ALA A 99 7.39 -5.22 -4.54
C ALA A 99 8.42 -4.63 -5.52
N GLN A 100 9.72 -4.76 -5.23
CA GLN A 100 10.82 -4.31 -6.08
C GLN A 100 10.62 -2.86 -6.56
N TYR A 101 10.24 -2.00 -5.62
CA TYR A 101 9.85 -0.63 -5.91
C TYR A 101 11.08 0.18 -6.37
N PRO A 102 11.08 0.75 -7.59
CA PRO A 102 12.27 1.39 -8.14
C PRO A 102 12.86 2.49 -7.25
N LEU A 103 12.02 3.29 -6.59
CA LEU A 103 12.49 4.36 -5.71
C LEU A 103 13.17 3.83 -4.44
N PHE A 104 12.85 2.61 -4.00
CA PHE A 104 13.55 1.98 -2.89
C PHE A 104 14.92 1.47 -3.30
N ALA A 105 15.10 1.00 -4.54
CA ALA A 105 16.41 0.57 -5.03
C ALA A 105 17.46 1.69 -4.95
N ASP A 106 17.08 2.91 -5.35
CA ASP A 106 17.96 4.09 -5.23
C ASP A 106 18.20 4.46 -3.77
N LEU A 107 17.16 4.37 -2.92
CA LEU A 107 17.23 4.78 -1.52
C LEU A 107 18.09 3.85 -0.67
N VAL A 108 18.03 2.54 -0.89
CA VAL A 108 18.76 1.53 -0.08
C VAL A 108 20.28 1.71 -0.19
N SER A 109 20.78 2.32 -1.27
CA SER A 109 22.20 2.66 -1.41
C SER A 109 22.70 3.71 -0.40
N SER A 110 21.79 4.53 0.14
CA SER A 110 22.11 5.69 0.99
C SER A 110 21.39 5.70 2.34
N GLN A 111 20.30 4.94 2.49
CA GLN A 111 19.44 4.91 3.67
C GLN A 111 19.02 3.49 4.01
N ARG A 112 18.76 3.24 5.29
CA ARG A 112 18.23 1.96 5.76
C ARG A 112 16.71 2.02 5.81
N LEU A 113 16.05 1.08 5.15
CA LEU A 113 14.61 0.92 5.21
C LEU A 113 14.22 0.00 6.38
N PHE A 114 13.12 0.35 7.04
CA PHE A 114 12.58 -0.43 8.15
C PHE A 114 11.06 -0.60 8.01
N GLN A 115 10.59 -1.77 8.41
CA GLN A 115 9.17 -2.05 8.59
C GLN A 115 8.79 -1.76 10.04
N LEU A 116 7.70 -1.02 10.22
CA LEU A 116 7.14 -0.74 11.55
C LEU A 116 6.36 -1.96 12.04
N VAL A 117 6.63 -2.41 13.28
CA VAL A 117 5.92 -3.52 13.90
C VAL A 117 5.38 -3.17 15.27
N GLY A 118 4.18 -3.67 15.56
CA GLY A 118 3.53 -3.55 16.85
C GLY A 118 4.04 -4.59 17.84
N ALA A 119 3.53 -4.50 19.07
CA ALA A 119 3.88 -5.41 20.16
C ALA A 119 3.42 -6.87 19.91
N ASP A 120 2.44 -7.05 19.02
CA ASP A 120 1.83 -8.31 18.61
C ASP A 120 2.71 -9.16 17.70
N ASN A 121 3.64 -8.53 16.96
CA ASN A 121 4.64 -9.27 16.21
C ASN A 121 5.53 -10.05 17.21
N THR A 122 6.08 -11.21 16.83
CA THR A 122 6.99 -12.02 17.69
C THR A 122 8.36 -12.31 17.07
N GLU A 123 8.74 -11.64 15.98
CA GLU A 123 10.02 -11.89 15.31
C GLU A 123 11.23 -11.50 16.18
N SER A 124 12.25 -12.37 16.21
CA SER A 124 13.41 -12.26 17.09
C SER A 124 14.41 -11.16 16.68
N ASN A 125 14.42 -10.76 15.41
CA ASN A 125 15.30 -9.72 14.85
C ASN A 125 14.71 -8.30 14.97
N ARG A 126 13.67 -8.12 15.81
CA ARG A 126 13.08 -6.82 16.12
C ARG A 126 14.10 -5.89 16.79
N ILE A 127 14.11 -4.63 16.38
CA ILE A 127 14.91 -3.57 16.98
C ILE A 127 13.93 -2.62 17.68
N PRO A 128 13.95 -2.48 19.02
CA PRO A 128 13.12 -1.51 19.71
C PRO A 128 13.34 -0.09 19.16
N VAL A 129 12.28 0.68 18.99
CA VAL A 129 12.36 2.07 18.47
C VAL A 129 13.31 2.92 19.32
N SER A 130 13.34 2.70 20.63
CA SER A 130 14.25 3.35 21.58
C SER A 130 15.74 3.11 21.34
N GLN A 131 16.10 2.05 20.61
CA GLN A 131 17.48 1.72 20.26
C GLN A 131 17.82 2.14 18.82
N ALA A 132 16.82 2.25 17.95
CA ALA A 132 17.03 2.53 16.53
C ALA A 132 17.37 4.00 16.25
N PHE A 133 16.74 4.94 16.97
CA PHE A 133 16.99 6.37 16.85
C PHE A 133 17.81 6.84 18.04
N GLY A 134 19.10 6.49 18.05
CA GLY A 134 20.04 6.89 19.09
C GLY A 134 20.09 8.41 19.29
N ALA A 135 20.23 8.81 20.55
CA ALA A 135 20.16 10.19 21.05
C ALA A 135 20.98 11.20 20.23
N ASN A 136 20.28 12.05 19.47
CA ASN A 136 20.75 13.40 19.15
C ASN A 136 19.95 14.38 20.02
N THR A 137 20.42 14.58 21.25
CA THR A 137 20.17 15.80 22.02
C THR A 137 21.43 16.11 22.80
#